data_AF-A0A7K4G0D3-F1
#
_entry.id   AF-A0A7K4G0D3-F1
#
_cell.length_a   1.000
_cell.length_b   1.000
_cell.length_c   1.000
_cell.angle_alpha   90.00
_cell.angle_beta   90.00
_cell.angle_gamma   90.00
#
_symmetry.space_group_name_H-M   'P 1'
#
loop_
_entity.id
_entity.type
_entity.pdbx_description
1 polymer ?
#
loop_
_entity_poly.entity_id
_entity_poly.type
_entity_poly.pdbx_seq_one_letter_code
_entity_poly.pdbx_strand_id
1 'polypeptide(L)' 'MPGINEILVIVVLAAVVIFGAKKIPELAKTFGKAKSEFEKGKIEGEKELNDFKNKEKKLD' A
#
# COMPACT_ATOMS: atom_id res chain seq x y z
N MET A 1 15.36 29.82 -16.43
CA MET A 1 15.49 28.74 -15.43
C MET A 1 14.54 27.63 -15.84
N PRO A 2 14.92 26.35 -15.75
CA PRO A 2 13.97 25.26 -15.97
C PRO A 2 12.80 25.38 -14.98
N GLY A 3 11.58 25.16 -15.45
CA GLY A 3 10.39 25.17 -14.62
C GLY A 3 10.26 23.89 -13.77
N ILE A 4 9.30 23.92 -12.85
CA ILE A 4 9.00 22.79 -11.95
C ILE A 4 8.69 21.52 -12.75
N ASN A 5 8.01 21.66 -13.89
CA ASN A 5 7.67 20.54 -14.76
C ASN A 5 8.90 19.91 -15.40
N GLU A 6 9.84 20.70 -15.94
CA GLU A 6 11.09 20.16 -16.50
C GLU A 6 11.95 19.49 -15.41
N ILE A 7 12.01 20.08 -14.22
CA ILE A 7 12.74 19.51 -13.08
C ILE A 7 12.13 18.16 -12.68
N LEU A 8 10.81 18.06 -12.58
CA LEU A 8 10.11 16.81 -12.25
C LEU A 8 10.42 15.72 -13.27
N VAL A 9 10.38 16.02 -14.57
CA VAL A 9 10.71 15.05 -15.61
C VAL A 9 12.15 14.57 -15.46
N ILE A 10 13.11 15.47 -15.24
CA ILE A 10 14.52 15.10 -15.06
C ILE A 10 14.70 14.18 -13.84
N VAL A 11 14.06 14.50 -12.72
CA VAL A 11 14.14 13.70 -11.49
C VAL A 11 13.56 12.31 -11.70
N VAL A 12 12.38 12.21 -12.32
CA VAL A 12 11.74 10.91 -12.62
C VAL A 12 12.60 10.10 -13.58
N LEU A 13 13.15 10.74 -14.62
CA LEU A 13 14.01 10.05 -15.59
C LEU A 13 15.30 9.53 -14.92
N ALA A 14 15.94 10.35 -14.09
CA ALA A 14 17.12 9.96 -13.34
C ALA A 14 16.82 8.79 -12.38
N ALA A 15 15.68 8.83 -11.68
CA ALA A 15 15.24 7.73 -10.85
C ALA A 15 15.02 6.44 -11.67
N VAL A 16 14.36 6.53 -12.84
CA VAL A 16 14.14 5.37 -13.71
C VAL A 16 15.46 4.81 -14.27
N VAL A 17 16.48 5.64 -14.52
CA VAL A 17 17.81 5.15 -14.94
C VAL A 17 18.53 4.43 -13.80
N ILE A 18 18.52 4.99 -12.59
CA ILE A 18 19.19 4.41 -11.42
C ILE A 18 18.50 3.11 -10.99
N PHE A 19 17.18 3.12 -10.88
CA PHE A 19 16.41 1.98 -10.39
C PHE A 19 16.02 1.01 -11.52
N GLY A 20 16.01 1.45 -12.77
CA GLY A 20 15.55 0.68 -13.92
C GLY A 20 14.02 0.68 -14.04
N ALA A 21 13.52 0.77 -15.28
CA ALA A 21 12.08 0.76 -15.57
C ALA A 21 11.35 -0.51 -15.07
N LYS A 22 12.07 -1.63 -14.89
CA LYS A 22 11.52 -2.90 -14.35
C LYS A 22 11.19 -2.84 -12.86
N LYS A 23 11.80 -1.94 -12.08
CA LYS A 23 11.52 -1.82 -10.64
C LYS A 23 10.18 -1.16 -10.34
N ILE A 24 9.71 -0.24 -11.19
CA ILE A 24 8.39 0.39 -11.03
C ILE A 24 7.24 -0.65 -10.99
N PRO A 25 7.09 -1.57 -11.97
CA PRO A 25 6.02 -2.58 -11.93
C PRO A 25 6.25 -3.63 -10.85
N GLU A 26 7.50 -3.96 -10.51
CA GLU A 26 7.81 -4.88 -9.42
C GLU A 26 7.37 -4.31 -8.06
N LEU A 27 7.69 -3.04 -7.79
CA LEU A 27 7.25 -2.31 -6.59
C LEU A 27 5.73 -2.17 -6.53
N ALA A 28 5.08 -1.83 -7.64
CA ALA A 28 3.61 -1.75 -7.68
C ALA A 28 2.96 -3.11 -7.34
N LYS A 29 3.53 -4.21 -7.86
CA LYS A 29 3.04 -5.57 -7.59
C LYS A 29 3.25 -5.99 -6.14
N THR A 30 4.42 -5.74 -5.55
CA THR A 30 4.71 -6.09 -4.16
C THR A 30 3.92 -5.22 -3.19
N PHE A 31 3.85 -3.91 -3.43
CA PHE A 31 3.06 -2.99 -2.63
C PHE A 31 1.57 -3.29 -2.72
N GLY A 32 1.05 -3.59 -3.91
CA GLY A 32 -0.34 -4.00 -4.11
C GLY A 32 -0.70 -5.28 -3.34
N LYS A 33 0.20 -6.28 -3.34
CA LYS A 33 0.03 -7.48 -2.51
C LYS A 33 0.04 -7.16 -1.03
N ALA A 34 1.02 -6.38 -0.55
CA ALA A 34 1.13 -6.00 0.84
C ALA A 34 -0.11 -5.23 1.33
N LYS A 35 -0.60 -4.27 0.53
CA LYS A 35 -1.84 -3.53 0.81
C LYS A 35 -3.06 -4.45 0.85
N SER A 36 -3.17 -5.40 -0.07
CA SER A 36 -4.30 -6.34 -0.11
C SER A 36 -4.32 -7.26 1.11
N GLU A 37 -3.17 -7.82 1.49
CA GLU A 37 -3.06 -8.67 2.69
C GLU A 37 -3.34 -7.86 3.97
N PHE A 38 -2.86 -6.62 4.03
CA PHE A 38 -3.17 -5.71 5.13
C PHE A 38 -4.67 -5.40 5.25
N GLU A 39 -5.35 -5.11 4.14
CA GLU A 39 -6.80 -4.85 4.12
C GLU A 39 -7.61 -6.09 4.55
N LYS A 40 -7.22 -7.29 4.09
CA LYS A 40 -7.85 -8.54 4.53
C LYS A 40 -7.69 -8.76 6.03
N GLY A 41 -6.46 -8.64 6.53
CA GLY A 41 -6.16 -8.81 7.96
C GLY A 41 -6.89 -7.77 8.83
N LYS A 42 -7.03 -6.54 8.35
CA LYS A 42 -7.83 -5.51 9.02
C LYS A 42 -9.30 -5.91 9.12
N ILE A 43 -9.91 -6.37 8.03
CA ILE A 43 -11.32 -6.78 8.01
C ILE A 43 -11.55 -8.00 8.90
N GLU A 44 -10.65 -8.98 8.85
CA GLU A 44 -10.73 -10.19 9.70
C GLU A 44 -10.59 -9.82 11.18
N GLY A 45 -9.63 -8.98 11.55
CA GLY A 45 -9.47 -8.51 12.92
C GLY A 45 -10.67 -7.71 13.44
N GLU A 46 -11.30 -6.88 12.59
CA GLU A 46 -12.53 -6.17 12.95
C GLU A 46 -13.72 -7.11 13.16
N LYS A 47 -13.85 -8.17 12.34
CA LYS A 47 -14.88 -9.20 12.53
C LYS A 47 -14.68 -9.97 13.82
N GLU A 48 -13.46 -10.46 14.07
CA GLU A 48 -13.13 -11.18 15.29
C GLU A 48 -13.45 -10.33 16.53
N LEU A 49 -13.03 -9.06 16.55
CA LEU A 49 -13.31 -8.15 17.67
C LEU A 49 -14.81 -7.95 17.90
N ASN A 50 -15.60 -7.81 16.83
CA ASN A 50 -17.06 -7.71 16.94
C ASN A 50 -17.70 -9.01 17.44
N ASP A 51 -17.21 -10.17 17.01
CA ASP A 51 -17.67 -11.46 17.48
C ASP A 51 -17.35 -11.68 18.97
N PHE A 52 -16.16 -11.30 19.43
CA PHE A 52 -15.80 -11.31 20.86
C PHE A 52 -16.74 -10.43 21.69
N LYS A 53 -16.96 -9.17 21.26
CA LYS A 53 -17.88 -8.25 21.96
C LYS A 53 -19.32 -8.75 22.00
N ASN A 54 -19.81 -9.33 20.92
CA ASN A 54 -21.17 -9.89 20.87
C ASN A 54 -21.31 -11.15 21.73
N LYS A 55 -20.23 -11.92 21.93
CA LYS A 55 -20.23 -13.09 22.79
C LYS A 55 -20.23 -12.71 24.27
N GLU A 56 -19.42 -11.71 24.67
CA GLU A 56 -19.46 -11.16 26.03
C GLU A 56 -20.86 -10.64 26.39
N LYS A 57 -21.47 -9.85 25.50
CA LYS A 57 -22.81 -9.26 25.72
C LYS A 57 -23.97 -10.27 25.79
N LYS A 58 -23.74 -11.53 25.44
CA LYS A 58 -24.72 -12.63 25.55
C LYS A 58 -24.52 -13.48 26.81
N LEU A 59 -23.38 -13.32 27.49
CA LEU A 59 -23.10 -13.98 28.77
C LEU A 59 -23.60 -13.16 29.97
N ASP A 60 -23.91 -11.88 29.77
CA ASP A 60 -24.59 -10.98 30.70
C ASP A 60 -26.13 -11.08 30.54
#